data_AF-A0A965U8X9-F1
#
_entry.id   AF-A0A965U8X9-F1
#
_cell.length_a   1.000
_cell.length_b   1.000
_cell.length_c   1.000
_cell.angle_alpha   90.00
_cell.angle_beta   90.00
_cell.angle_gamma   90.00
#
_symmetry.space_group_name_H-M   'P 1'
#
loop_
_entity.id
_entity.type
_entity.pdbx_description
1 polymer ?
#
loop_
_entity_poly.entity_id
_entity_poly.type
_entity_poly.pdbx_seq_one_letter_code
_entity_poly.pdbx_strand_id
1 'polypeptide(L)' 'GYITLTTAGMEIASRIYTRHRLLTNLLMKLGVSEEAATADACKIEHDLSEETFEKIKEHAQKHQM' A
#
# COMPACT_ATOMS: atom_id res chain seq x y z
N GLY A 1 -17.41 1.44 21.35
CA GLY A 1 -17.02 0.03 21.58
C GLY A 1 -15.61 -0.15 21.08
N TYR A 2 -14.74 -0.81 21.84
CA TYR A 2 -13.37 -1.08 21.44
C TYR A 2 -13.32 -2.44 20.73
N ILE A 3 -12.85 -2.45 19.50
CA ILE A 3 -12.56 -3.68 18.76
C ILE A 3 -11.04 -3.81 18.78
N THR A 4 -10.54 -4.83 19.47
CA THR A 4 -9.10 -5.13 19.55
C THR A 4 -8.78 -6.25 18.58
N LEU A 5 -7.78 -6.05 17.72
CA LEU A 5 -7.32 -7.08 16.81
C LEU A 5 -6.54 -8.16 17.56
N THR A 6 -6.72 -9.42 17.18
CA THR A 6 -5.83 -10.51 17.57
C THR A 6 -4.47 -10.34 16.89
N THR A 7 -3.42 -11.05 17.34
CA THR A 7 -2.09 -11.00 16.71
C THR A 7 -2.17 -11.27 15.20
N ALA A 8 -2.91 -12.29 14.78
CA ALA A 8 -3.14 -12.59 13.37
C ALA A 8 -3.92 -11.47 12.64
N GLY A 9 -4.91 -10.86 13.30
CA GLY A 9 -5.63 -9.71 12.75
C GLY A 9 -4.73 -8.48 12.58
N MET A 10 -3.78 -8.27 13.49
CA MET A 10 -2.82 -7.17 13.41
C MET A 10 -1.79 -7.38 12.29
N GLU A 11 -1.34 -8.61 12.05
CA GLU A 11 -0.47 -8.94 10.91
C GLU A 11 -1.16 -8.62 9.58
N ILE A 12 -2.41 -9.03 9.40
CA ILE A 12 -3.18 -8.74 8.19
C ILE A 12 -3.37 -7.24 8.01
N ALA A 13 -3.78 -6.53 9.07
CA ALA A 13 -3.96 -5.08 9.03
C ALA A 13 -2.65 -4.35 8.71
N SER A 14 -1.53 -4.78 9.27
CA SER A 14 -0.21 -4.20 9.01
C SER A 14 0.22 -4.41 7.55
N ARG A 15 -0.07 -5.59 6.97
CA ARG A 15 0.22 -5.88 5.56
C ARG A 15 -0.56 -4.96 4.64
N ILE A 16 -1.85 -4.79 4.88
CA ILE A 16 -2.71 -3.89 4.08
C ILE A 16 -2.20 -2.45 4.22
N TYR A 17 -2.04 -1.95 5.45
CA TYR A 17 -1.56 -0.58 5.68
C TYR A 17 -0.21 -0.28 5.02
N THR A 18 0.71 -1.25 5.02
CA THR A 18 2.01 -1.12 4.33
C THR A 18 1.83 -0.96 2.82
N ARG A 19 0.91 -1.71 2.22
CA ARG A 19 0.62 -1.64 0.78
C ARG A 19 -0.02 -0.31 0.41
N HIS A 20 -1.03 0.13 1.17
CA HIS A 20 -1.65 1.44 1.02
C HIS A 20 -0.62 2.56 0.95
N ARG A 21 0.27 2.61 1.95
CA ARG A 21 1.27 3.66 2.10
C ARG A 21 2.30 3.64 0.98
N LEU A 22 2.75 2.46 0.56
CA LEU A 22 3.72 2.35 -0.53
C LEU A 22 3.11 2.83 -1.85
N LEU A 23 1.91 2.36 -2.18
CA LEU A 23 1.22 2.72 -3.42
C LEU A 23 0.88 4.22 -3.47
N THR A 24 0.39 4.78 -2.37
CA THR A 24 0.09 6.22 -2.27
C THR A 24 1.34 7.06 -2.55
N ASN A 25 2.45 6.76 -1.85
CA ASN A 25 3.71 7.48 -2.06
C ASN A 25 4.24 7.32 -3.48
N LEU A 26 4.14 6.12 -4.05
CA LEU A 26 4.57 5.86 -5.42
C LEU A 26 3.77 6.70 -6.42
N LEU A 27 2.44 6.69 -6.32
CA LEU A 27 1.56 7.46 -7.22
C LEU A 27 1.81 8.97 -7.09
N MET A 28 2.00 9.47 -5.87
CA MET A 28 2.36 10.88 -5.66
C MET A 28 3.70 11.24 -6.34
N LYS A 29 4.68 10.34 -6.29
CA LYS A 29 6.00 10.54 -6.95
C LYS A 29 5.92 10.46 -8.47
N LEU A 30 4.91 9.79 -9.00
CA LEU A 30 4.56 9.83 -10.43
C LEU A 30 3.81 11.11 -10.82
N GLY A 31 3.53 12.02 -9.88
CA GLY A 31 2.86 13.31 -10.12
C GLY A 31 1.35 13.30 -9.91
N VAL A 32 0.79 12.24 -9.32
CA VAL A 32 -0.63 12.17 -8.97
C VAL A 32 -0.90 13.01 -7.71
N SER A 33 -2.05 13.67 -7.64
CA SER A 33 -2.45 14.39 -6.42
C SER A 33 -2.61 13.44 -5.24
N GLU A 34 -2.38 13.92 -4.02
CA GLU A 34 -2.50 13.10 -2.80
C GLU A 34 -3.89 12.46 -2.66
N GLU A 35 -4.94 13.21 -3.00
CA GLU A 35 -6.33 12.73 -2.95
C GLU A 35 -6.56 11.55 -3.90
N ALA A 36 -6.15 11.69 -5.16
CA ALA A 36 -6.29 10.62 -6.15
C ALA A 36 -5.37 9.43 -5.81
N ALA A 37 -4.12 9.69 -5.42
CA ALA A 37 -3.16 8.65 -5.03
C ALA A 37 -3.68 7.81 -3.86
N THR A 38 -4.26 8.44 -2.85
CA THR A 38 -4.85 7.75 -1.68
C THR A 38 -6.07 6.93 -2.09
N ALA A 39 -6.99 7.53 -2.85
CA ALA A 39 -8.21 6.88 -3.30
C ALA A 39 -7.93 5.67 -4.21
N ASP A 40 -6.94 5.77 -5.08
CA ASP A 40 -6.53 4.70 -5.98
C ASP A 40 -5.74 3.62 -5.25
N ALA A 41 -4.83 3.99 -4.34
CA ALA A 41 -4.11 3.04 -3.50
C ALA A 41 -5.06 2.18 -2.66
N CYS A 42 -6.14 2.78 -2.12
CA CYS A 42 -7.20 2.04 -1.41
C CYS A 42 -7.87 0.96 -2.25
N LYS A 43 -7.96 1.12 -3.56
CA LYS A 43 -8.57 0.11 -4.45
C LYS A 43 -7.52 -0.93 -4.85
N ILE A 44 -6.35 -0.45 -5.27
CA ILE A 44 -5.28 -1.28 -5.83
C ILE A 44 -4.71 -2.22 -4.75
N GLU A 45 -4.59 -1.77 -3.50
CA GLU A 45 -3.91 -2.56 -2.46
C GLU A 45 -4.55 -3.94 -2.21
N HIS A 46 -5.86 -4.06 -2.43
CA HIS A 46 -6.63 -5.29 -2.25
C HIS A 46 -6.63 -6.20 -3.48
N ASP A 47 -6.38 -5.66 -4.68
CA ASP A 47 -6.49 -6.38 -5.95
C ASP A 47 -5.14 -6.88 -6.51
N LEU A 48 -4.02 -6.36 -6.01
CA LEU A 48 -2.70 -6.80 -6.45
C LEU A 48 -2.31 -8.16 -5.87
N SER A 49 -1.82 -9.06 -6.72
CA SER A 49 -1.12 -10.26 -6.27
C SER A 49 0.12 -9.92 -5.43
N GLU A 50 0.59 -10.87 -4.61
CA GLU A 50 1.82 -10.69 -3.83
C GLU A 50 3.03 -10.44 -4.74
N GLU A 51 3.14 -11.17 -5.86
CA GLU A 51 4.21 -11.01 -6.84
C GLU A 51 4.26 -9.59 -7.41
N THR A 52 3.12 -9.05 -7.85
CA THR A 52 3.07 -7.71 -8.43
C THR A 52 3.44 -6.64 -7.41
N PHE A 53 2.97 -6.77 -6.17
CA PHE A 53 3.31 -5.82 -5.13
C PHE A 53 4.81 -5.83 -4.78
N GLU A 54 5.42 -7.01 -4.65
CA GLU A 54 6.86 -7.09 -4.39
C GLU A 54 7.67 -6.50 -5.54
N LYS A 55 7.27 -6.72 -6.80
CA LYS A 55 7.93 -6.08 -7.96
C LYS A 55 7.79 -4.57 -7.96
N ILE A 56 6.62 -4.03 -7.61
CA ILE A 56 6.40 -2.59 -7.45
C ILE A 56 7.29 -2.02 -6.33
N LYS A 57 7.36 -2.71 -5.20
CA LYS A 57 8.18 -2.32 -4.05
C LYS A 57 9.67 -2.32 -4.39
N GLU A 58 10.18 -3.39 -5.02
CA GLU A 58 11.55 -3.46 -5.53
C GLU A 58 11.84 -2.31 -6.50
N HIS A 59 10.91 -2.02 -7.41
CA HIS A 59 11.05 -0.94 -8.38
C HIS A 59 11.12 0.44 -7.70
N ALA A 60 10.24 0.70 -6.72
CA ALA A 60 10.23 1.93 -5.94
C ALA A 60 11.56 2.11 -5.18
N GLN A 61 12.07 1.06 -4.54
CA GLN A 61 13.35 1.09 -3.83
C GLN A 61 14.53 1.35 -4.78
N LYS A 62 14.55 0.69 -5.94
CA LYS A 62 15.65 0.81 -6.91
C LYS A 62 15.76 2.21 -7.50
N HIS A 63 14.65 2.89 -7.71
CA HIS A 63 14.63 4.22 -8.32
C HIS A 63 14.80 5.36 -7.30
N GLN A 64 15.17 5.04 -6.05
CA GLN A 64 15.15 5.98 -4.92
C GLN A 64 13.87 6.82 -4.90
N MET A 65 12.78 6.12 -5.27
CA MET A 65 11.40 6.29 -4.85
C MET A 65 11.21 7.22 -3.69
#